data_AF-A0A349GQ86-F1
#
_entry.id   AF-A0A349GQ86-F1
#
_cell.length_a   1.000
_cell.length_b   1.000
_cell.length_c   1.000
_cell.angle_alpha   90.00
_cell.angle_beta   90.00
_cell.angle_gamma   90.00
#
_symmetry.space_group_name_H-M   'P 1'
#
loop_
_entity.id
_entity.type
_entity.pdbx_description
1 polymer ?
#
loop_
_entity_poly.entity_id
_entity_poly.type
_entity_poly.pdbx_seq_one_letter_code
_entity_poly.pdbx_strand_id
1 'polypeptide(L)'
;VGEFYRLEEYEGYCWTAHGRYPTNTPGWWGGAHPFAMLDYSIVHNGEISSYDANRRFIEMFGYKCNLLTDTEVITYIIDYLHRKQKLTLKEVAEVIAAPFWETIERMHPEDRERLTYFRNTFANMLITGPFSILLGFNGGMMALNDRLKLRSMVIGEKDDMVYMASEECAIRVIEPELDKIWSPKGGEPVIVTLEEGVE
;
A
#
# COMPACT_ATOMS: atom_id res chain seq x y z
N VAL A 1 -17.55 -18.96 2.78
CA VAL A 1 -16.30 -18.56 2.07
C VAL A 1 -15.11 -19.27 2.68
N GLY A 2 -14.82 -19.10 3.99
CA GLY A 2 -13.71 -19.78 4.66
C GLY A 2 -13.69 -21.29 4.48
N GLU A 3 -14.79 -21.97 4.81
CA GLU A 3 -14.96 -23.42 4.63
C GLU A 3 -14.79 -23.88 3.17
N PHE A 4 -15.32 -23.12 2.20
CA PHE A 4 -15.22 -23.46 0.78
C PHE A 4 -13.76 -23.43 0.28
N TYR A 5 -12.96 -22.49 0.79
CA TYR A 5 -11.54 -22.36 0.46
C TYR A 5 -10.61 -23.06 1.47
N ARG A 6 -11.17 -23.75 2.48
CA ARG A 6 -10.44 -24.46 3.54
C ARG A 6 -9.40 -23.59 4.23
N LEU A 7 -9.75 -22.36 4.56
CA LEU A 7 -8.81 -21.39 5.16
C LEU A 7 -8.22 -21.89 6.50
N GLU A 8 -8.92 -22.79 7.19
CA GLU A 8 -8.48 -23.46 8.41
C GLU A 8 -7.25 -24.36 8.22
N GLU A 9 -6.87 -24.69 6.98
CA GLU A 9 -5.70 -25.53 6.67
C GLU A 9 -4.47 -24.72 6.28
N TYR A 10 -4.60 -23.40 6.21
CA TYR A 10 -3.52 -22.50 5.84
C TYR A 10 -2.93 -21.86 7.08
N GLU A 11 -1.60 -21.80 7.12
CA GLU A 11 -0.84 -21.09 8.13
C GLU A 11 -0.07 -19.95 7.47
N GLY A 12 0.10 -18.85 8.18
CA GLY A 12 0.82 -17.68 7.67
C GLY A 12 0.94 -16.61 8.74
N TYR A 13 2.05 -15.87 8.71
CA TYR A 13 2.33 -14.76 9.62
C TYR A 13 1.66 -13.44 9.17
N CYS A 14 1.11 -13.41 7.96
CA CYS A 14 0.58 -12.20 7.33
C CYS A 14 -0.64 -12.54 6.48
N TRP A 15 -1.74 -11.82 6.72
CA TRP A 15 -3.01 -12.03 6.03
C TRP A 15 -3.56 -10.70 5.53
N THR A 16 -3.89 -10.65 4.24
CA THR A 16 -4.55 -9.49 3.61
C THR A 16 -5.92 -9.89 3.09
N ALA A 17 -6.95 -9.09 3.39
CA ALA A 17 -8.31 -9.31 2.91
C ALA A 17 -8.93 -8.01 2.39
N HIS A 18 -9.88 -8.12 1.46
CA HIS A 18 -10.53 -6.96 0.87
C HIS A 18 -11.96 -7.24 0.41
N GLY A 19 -12.90 -6.41 0.84
CA GLY A 19 -14.24 -6.32 0.26
C GLY A 19 -14.30 -5.24 -0.80
N ARG A 20 -14.29 -5.60 -2.09
CA ARG A 20 -14.31 -4.62 -3.20
C ARG A 20 -15.75 -4.19 -3.53
N TYR A 21 -15.98 -2.88 -3.59
CA TYR A 21 -17.20 -2.31 -4.13
C TYR A 21 -16.94 -1.74 -5.54
N PRO A 22 -17.40 -2.40 -6.63
CA PRO A 22 -17.12 -1.95 -7.99
C PRO A 22 -17.98 -0.74 -8.36
N THR A 23 -17.36 0.43 -8.59
CA THR A 23 -18.05 1.66 -9.00
C THR A 23 -17.94 1.93 -10.50
N ASN A 24 -16.77 1.68 -11.11
CA ASN A 24 -16.46 2.13 -12.48
C ASN A 24 -16.18 1.00 -13.49
N THR A 25 -15.97 -0.23 -13.03
CA THR A 25 -15.67 -1.39 -13.90
C THR A 25 -16.65 -2.52 -13.62
N PRO A 26 -17.09 -3.29 -14.63
CA PRO A 26 -17.84 -4.53 -14.39
C PRO A 26 -17.12 -5.41 -13.37
N GLY A 27 -17.88 -5.94 -12.42
CA GLY A 27 -17.35 -6.92 -11.47
C GLY A 27 -16.86 -8.14 -12.24
N TRP A 28 -15.58 -8.45 -12.14
CA TRP A 28 -14.97 -9.63 -12.75
C TRP A 28 -13.90 -10.20 -11.82
N TRP A 29 -13.68 -11.51 -11.90
CA TRP A 29 -12.90 -12.23 -10.91
C TRP A 29 -11.41 -11.86 -10.96
N GLY A 30 -10.88 -11.53 -12.13
CA GLY A 30 -9.48 -11.09 -12.28
C GLY A 30 -9.19 -9.70 -11.71
N GLY A 31 -10.22 -8.92 -11.37
CA GLY A 31 -10.10 -7.63 -10.68
C GLY A 31 -10.41 -7.70 -9.19
N ALA A 32 -10.52 -8.90 -8.61
CA ALA A 32 -10.66 -9.07 -7.18
C ALA A 32 -9.31 -8.81 -6.48
N HIS A 33 -9.37 -8.34 -5.24
CA HIS A 33 -8.21 -8.20 -4.37
C HIS A 33 -8.23 -9.30 -3.30
N PRO A 34 -7.08 -9.68 -2.71
CA PRO A 34 -5.74 -9.11 -2.93
C PRO A 34 -5.17 -9.39 -4.33
N PHE A 35 -4.44 -8.43 -4.88
CA PHE A 35 -3.68 -8.59 -6.12
C PHE A 35 -2.28 -9.10 -5.78
N ALA A 36 -1.89 -10.26 -6.31
CA ALA A 36 -0.59 -10.86 -6.01
C ALA A 36 0.37 -10.78 -7.20
N MET A 37 1.63 -10.40 -6.94
CA MET A 37 2.71 -10.42 -7.92
C MET A 37 4.04 -10.72 -7.23
N LEU A 38 4.70 -11.81 -7.64
CA LEU A 38 5.93 -12.30 -6.98
C LEU A 38 5.68 -12.44 -5.47
N ASP A 39 6.51 -11.82 -4.65
CA ASP A 39 6.43 -11.84 -3.20
C ASP A 39 5.54 -10.72 -2.63
N TYR A 40 4.78 -10.02 -3.46
CA TYR A 40 3.87 -8.96 -3.04
C TYR A 40 2.41 -9.38 -3.08
N SER A 41 1.66 -8.95 -2.06
CA SER A 41 0.20 -8.92 -2.03
C SER A 41 -0.27 -7.48 -1.84
N ILE A 42 -1.10 -6.97 -2.73
CA ILE A 42 -1.60 -5.60 -2.67
C ILE A 42 -3.11 -5.57 -2.53
N VAL A 43 -3.55 -4.85 -1.51
CA VAL A 43 -4.94 -4.43 -1.33
C VAL A 43 -5.00 -2.92 -1.47
N HIS A 44 -5.93 -2.44 -2.30
CA HIS A 44 -6.17 -1.02 -2.50
C HIS A 44 -7.65 -0.70 -2.26
N ASN A 45 -7.88 0.28 -1.38
CA ASN A 45 -9.17 0.92 -1.15
C ASN A 45 -9.08 2.38 -1.58
N GLY A 46 -9.74 2.74 -2.66
CA GLY A 46 -9.59 4.07 -3.23
C GLY A 46 -10.00 4.16 -4.68
N GLU A 47 -9.74 5.33 -5.25
CA GLU A 47 -9.88 5.60 -6.68
C GLU A 47 -8.74 6.54 -7.10
N ILE A 48 -7.89 6.07 -8.00
CA ILE A 48 -6.71 6.82 -8.42
C ILE A 48 -7.07 7.73 -9.60
N SER A 49 -6.97 9.04 -9.39
CA SER A 49 -7.26 10.03 -10.43
C SER A 49 -6.10 10.18 -11.42
N SER A 50 -4.87 9.83 -11.03
CA SER A 50 -3.69 9.81 -11.92
C SER A 50 -3.52 8.53 -12.73
N TYR A 51 -4.51 7.62 -12.73
CA TYR A 51 -4.38 6.25 -13.25
C TYR A 51 -3.71 6.17 -14.64
N ASP A 52 -4.23 6.87 -15.65
CA ASP A 52 -3.72 6.73 -17.02
C ASP A 52 -2.31 7.33 -17.19
N ALA A 53 -1.97 8.39 -16.43
CA ALA A 53 -0.63 8.94 -16.42
C ALA A 53 0.38 7.97 -15.79
N ASN A 54 0.03 7.40 -14.64
CA ASN A 54 0.85 6.40 -13.95
C ASN A 54 1.02 5.14 -14.81
N ARG A 55 -0.07 4.64 -15.41
CA ARG A 55 -0.08 3.46 -16.30
C ARG A 55 0.85 3.63 -17.49
N ARG A 56 0.70 4.73 -18.24
CA ARG A 56 1.56 5.01 -19.41
C ARG A 56 3.02 5.11 -19.02
N PHE A 57 3.33 5.73 -17.89
CA PHE A 57 4.70 5.88 -17.42
C PHE A 57 5.31 4.53 -17.02
N ILE A 58 4.60 3.70 -16.26
CA ILE A 58 5.15 2.41 -15.83
C ILE A 58 5.34 1.44 -17.02
N GLU A 59 4.49 1.51 -18.03
CA GLU A 59 4.63 0.73 -19.27
C GLU A 59 5.93 1.03 -20.03
N MET A 60 6.48 2.24 -19.91
CA MET A 60 7.78 2.59 -20.50
C MET A 60 8.95 1.78 -19.91
N PHE A 61 8.78 1.19 -18.74
CA PHE A 61 9.78 0.36 -18.07
C PHE A 61 9.58 -1.15 -18.28
N GLY A 62 8.77 -1.51 -19.29
CA GLY A 62 8.56 -2.89 -19.75
C GLY A 62 7.44 -3.64 -19.03
N TYR A 63 6.65 -2.97 -18.19
CA TYR A 63 5.42 -3.54 -17.63
C TYR A 63 4.28 -3.48 -18.65
N LYS A 64 3.29 -4.37 -18.52
CA LYS A 64 2.09 -4.38 -19.37
C LYS A 64 0.85 -4.41 -18.49
N CYS A 65 0.05 -3.34 -18.51
CA CYS A 65 -1.13 -3.23 -17.68
C CYS A 65 -2.36 -3.76 -18.42
N ASN A 66 -2.73 -5.02 -18.16
CA ASN A 66 -3.79 -5.70 -18.92
C ASN A 66 -5.11 -5.80 -18.14
N LEU A 67 -5.07 -5.67 -16.81
CA LEU A 67 -6.23 -5.84 -15.94
C LEU A 67 -7.06 -4.56 -15.83
N LEU A 68 -6.47 -3.43 -16.25
CA LEU A 68 -7.09 -2.13 -16.28
C LEU A 68 -7.58 -1.69 -14.89
N THR A 69 -6.81 -2.04 -13.85
CA THR A 69 -7.11 -1.66 -12.46
C THR A 69 -6.01 -0.79 -11.88
N ASP A 70 -6.40 0.14 -11.02
CA ASP A 70 -5.50 0.97 -10.21
C ASP A 70 -4.46 0.13 -9.47
N THR A 71 -4.89 -1.00 -8.90
CA THR A 71 -4.05 -1.88 -8.09
C THR A 71 -2.94 -2.54 -8.91
N GLU A 72 -3.21 -2.94 -10.15
CA GLU A 72 -2.17 -3.46 -11.05
C GLU A 72 -1.07 -2.41 -11.27
N VAL A 73 -1.47 -1.16 -11.54
CA VAL A 73 -0.53 -0.06 -11.76
C VAL A 73 0.27 0.27 -10.50
N ILE A 74 -0.39 0.34 -9.33
CA ILE A 74 0.29 0.50 -8.02
C ILE A 74 1.34 -0.60 -7.83
N THR A 75 0.97 -1.85 -8.09
CA THR A 75 1.85 -3.01 -7.90
C THR A 75 3.09 -2.91 -8.75
N TYR A 76 2.95 -2.53 -10.01
CA TYR A 76 4.08 -2.38 -10.91
C TYR A 76 4.98 -1.20 -10.54
N ILE A 77 4.43 -0.10 -10.06
CA ILE A 77 5.21 1.03 -9.53
C ILE A 77 6.02 0.60 -8.31
N ILE A 78 5.40 -0.11 -7.36
CA ILE A 78 6.09 -0.61 -6.17
C ILE A 78 7.18 -1.60 -6.55
N ASP A 79 6.90 -2.56 -7.45
CA ASP A 79 7.91 -3.51 -7.94
C ASP A 79 9.10 -2.78 -8.61
N TYR A 80 8.82 -1.80 -9.45
CA TYR A 80 9.85 -1.02 -10.11
C TYR A 80 10.71 -0.25 -9.10
N LEU A 81 10.10 0.49 -8.18
CA LEU A 81 10.81 1.31 -7.21
C LEU A 81 11.58 0.44 -6.19
N HIS A 82 10.95 -0.60 -5.64
CA HIS A 82 11.57 -1.43 -4.61
C HIS A 82 12.58 -2.41 -5.21
N ARG A 83 12.14 -3.29 -6.12
CA ARG A 83 12.97 -4.41 -6.58
C ARG A 83 13.96 -4.00 -7.67
N LYS A 84 13.58 -3.12 -8.61
CA LYS A 84 14.46 -2.69 -9.71
C LYS A 84 15.32 -1.47 -9.34
N GLN A 85 14.75 -0.44 -8.73
CA GLN A 85 15.49 0.77 -8.31
C GLN A 85 16.14 0.66 -6.94
N LYS A 86 15.87 -0.42 -6.19
CA LYS A 86 16.48 -0.70 -4.87
C LYS A 86 16.16 0.34 -3.79
N LEU A 87 15.04 1.03 -3.93
CA LEU A 87 14.54 1.94 -2.89
C LEU A 87 13.96 1.13 -1.73
N THR A 88 14.14 1.60 -0.51
CA THR A 88 13.46 1.05 0.67
C THR A 88 11.95 1.28 0.58
N LEU A 89 11.13 0.49 1.29
CA LEU A 89 9.68 0.69 1.29
C LEU A 89 9.26 2.09 1.79
N LYS A 90 10.05 2.68 2.70
CA LYS A 90 9.86 4.06 3.14
C LYS A 90 10.06 5.05 2.00
N GLU A 91 11.13 4.88 1.21
CA GLU A 91 11.39 5.72 0.03
C GLU A 91 10.36 5.51 -1.08
N VAL A 92 9.88 4.28 -1.26
CA VAL A 92 8.76 3.98 -2.16
C VAL A 92 7.53 4.77 -1.75
N ALA A 93 7.18 4.77 -0.46
CA ALA A 93 6.05 5.55 0.07
C ALA A 93 6.24 7.06 -0.17
N GLU A 94 7.45 7.58 0.02
CA GLU A 94 7.78 8.99 -0.23
C GLU A 94 7.72 9.38 -1.72
N VAL A 95 7.87 8.42 -2.63
CA VAL A 95 7.64 8.63 -4.08
C VAL A 95 6.15 8.62 -4.40
N ILE A 96 5.44 7.57 -4.01
CA ILE A 96 4.03 7.37 -4.42
C ILE A 96 3.05 8.27 -3.68
N ALA A 97 3.39 8.68 -2.45
CA ALA A 97 2.60 9.57 -1.60
C ALA A 97 3.37 10.85 -1.24
N ALA A 98 4.16 11.39 -2.19
CA ALA A 98 5.07 12.50 -1.92
C ALA A 98 4.39 13.73 -1.25
N PRO A 99 5.03 14.31 -0.20
CA PRO A 99 4.54 15.52 0.47
C PRO A 99 4.41 16.72 -0.48
N PHE A 100 3.72 17.78 -0.06
CA PHE A 100 3.64 19.03 -0.83
C PHE A 100 4.98 19.77 -0.90
N TRP A 101 5.17 20.63 -1.91
CA TRP A 101 6.47 21.27 -2.14
C TRP A 101 6.82 22.19 -0.98
N GLU A 102 5.82 22.92 -0.48
CA GLU A 102 5.91 23.77 0.70
C GLU A 102 6.22 22.98 1.97
N THR A 103 5.83 21.69 2.03
CA THR A 103 6.19 20.81 3.13
C THR A 103 7.66 20.42 3.03
N ILE A 104 8.10 19.97 1.84
CA ILE A 104 9.50 19.60 1.57
C ILE A 104 10.45 20.76 1.85
N GLU A 105 10.10 22.00 1.45
CA GLU A 105 10.91 23.19 1.67
C GLU A 105 11.21 23.49 3.16
N ARG A 106 10.31 23.07 4.05
CA ARG A 106 10.39 23.28 5.51
C ARG A 106 11.05 22.12 6.26
N MET A 107 11.41 21.04 5.57
CA MET A 107 12.09 19.89 6.18
C MET A 107 13.57 20.17 6.42
N HIS A 108 14.21 19.28 7.19
CA HIS A 108 15.66 19.30 7.38
C HIS A 108 16.38 19.26 6.01
N PRO A 109 17.53 19.95 5.83
CA PRO A 109 18.19 20.04 4.52
C PRO A 109 18.41 18.71 3.81
N GLU A 110 18.77 17.66 4.54
CA GLU A 110 18.99 16.31 4.00
C GLU A 110 17.70 15.69 3.45
N ASP A 111 16.61 15.72 4.21
CA ASP A 111 15.30 15.22 3.75
C ASP A 111 14.77 16.05 2.58
N ARG A 112 14.97 17.37 2.64
CA ARG A 112 14.55 18.28 1.56
C ARG A 112 15.25 17.94 0.26
N GLU A 113 16.56 17.75 0.28
CA GLU A 113 17.34 17.40 -0.92
C GLU A 113 16.87 16.06 -1.50
N ARG A 114 16.76 15.03 -0.65
CA ARG A 114 16.34 13.69 -1.03
C ARG A 114 14.93 13.65 -1.61
N LEU A 115 13.95 14.26 -0.95
CA LEU A 115 12.56 14.30 -1.42
C LEU A 115 12.39 15.17 -2.66
N THR A 116 13.18 16.24 -2.79
CA THR A 116 13.22 17.04 -4.04
C THR A 116 13.75 16.21 -5.19
N TYR A 117 14.81 15.43 -4.96
CA TYR A 117 15.34 14.50 -5.96
C TYR A 117 14.29 13.46 -6.38
N PHE A 118 13.66 12.78 -5.42
CA PHE A 118 12.59 11.81 -5.72
C PHE A 118 11.45 12.41 -6.51
N ARG A 119 10.98 13.60 -6.10
CA ARG A 119 9.85 14.25 -6.74
C ARG A 119 10.15 14.73 -8.15
N ASN A 120 11.40 15.05 -8.46
CA ASN A 120 11.83 15.38 -9.82
C ASN A 120 12.05 14.12 -10.67
N THR A 121 12.73 13.11 -10.14
CA THR A 121 13.08 11.89 -10.88
C THR A 121 11.86 10.99 -11.14
N PHE A 122 10.98 10.87 -10.15
CA PHE A 122 9.82 9.96 -10.18
C PHE A 122 8.49 10.70 -10.23
N ALA A 123 8.46 11.92 -10.78
CA ALA A 123 7.27 12.78 -10.81
C ALA A 123 6.00 12.07 -11.33
N ASN A 124 6.14 11.23 -12.37
CA ASN A 124 5.04 10.50 -12.99
C ASN A 124 4.63 9.21 -12.24
N MET A 125 5.31 8.87 -11.13
CA MET A 125 4.96 7.77 -10.22
C MET A 125 4.29 8.27 -8.94
N LEU A 126 4.09 9.59 -8.77
CA LEU A 126 3.19 10.13 -7.76
C LEU A 126 1.77 9.63 -8.03
N ILE A 127 1.16 9.03 -7.03
CA ILE A 127 -0.23 8.57 -7.09
C ILE A 127 -1.11 9.65 -6.49
N THR A 128 -2.13 10.07 -7.24
CA THR A 128 -3.10 11.07 -6.81
C THR A 128 -4.52 10.50 -6.78
N GLY A 129 -5.34 11.09 -5.93
CA GLY A 129 -6.66 10.56 -5.58
C GLY A 129 -6.66 9.92 -4.19
N PRO A 130 -7.85 9.63 -3.64
CA PRO A 130 -8.00 8.99 -2.35
C PRO A 130 -7.56 7.52 -2.41
N PHE A 131 -6.60 7.12 -1.57
CA PHE A 131 -6.20 5.72 -1.47
C PHE A 131 -5.73 5.31 -0.07
N SER A 132 -5.98 4.04 0.24
CA SER A 132 -5.36 3.27 1.31
C SER A 132 -4.85 1.96 0.71
N ILE A 133 -3.58 1.66 0.95
CA ILE A 133 -2.89 0.48 0.43
C ILE A 133 -2.41 -0.37 1.60
N LEU A 134 -2.64 -1.69 1.52
CA LEU A 134 -1.88 -2.68 2.27
C LEU A 134 -0.99 -3.43 1.26
N LEU A 135 0.31 -3.44 1.52
CA LEU A 135 1.32 -4.17 0.78
C LEU A 135 1.88 -5.25 1.70
N GLY A 136 1.46 -6.50 1.53
CA GLY A 136 2.19 -7.64 2.04
C GLY A 136 3.46 -7.86 1.21
N PHE A 137 4.56 -8.15 1.88
CA PHE A 137 5.83 -8.53 1.26
C PHE A 137 6.47 -9.67 2.05
N ASN A 138 7.50 -10.31 1.51
CA ASN A 138 8.19 -11.35 2.24
C ASN A 138 8.81 -10.78 3.54
N GLY A 139 8.25 -11.14 4.68
CA GLY A 139 8.72 -10.78 6.02
C GLY A 139 8.01 -9.62 6.65
N GLY A 140 6.90 -9.16 6.08
CA GLY A 140 6.16 -8.08 6.68
C GLY A 140 4.97 -7.57 5.90
N MET A 141 4.46 -6.43 6.36
CA MET A 141 3.40 -5.69 5.71
C MET A 141 3.65 -4.17 5.85
N MET A 142 3.29 -3.43 4.82
CA MET A 142 3.23 -1.97 4.85
C MET A 142 1.79 -1.51 4.65
N ALA A 143 1.33 -0.61 5.52
CA ALA A 143 0.14 0.19 5.34
C ALA A 143 0.51 1.61 4.91
N LEU A 144 -0.16 2.14 3.89
CA LEU A 144 0.06 3.50 3.41
C LEU A 144 -1.25 4.17 2.97
N ASN A 145 -1.43 5.43 3.37
CA ASN A 145 -2.52 6.28 2.90
C ASN A 145 -2.02 7.36 1.95
N ASP A 146 -2.95 7.91 1.17
CA ASP A 146 -2.72 9.11 0.39
C ASP A 146 -2.28 10.28 1.28
N ARG A 147 -1.53 11.22 0.71
CA ARG A 147 -0.94 12.36 1.43
C ARG A 147 -1.97 13.31 2.05
N LEU A 148 -3.23 13.27 1.60
CA LEU A 148 -4.34 14.07 2.12
C LEU A 148 -5.19 13.28 3.14
N LYS A 149 -4.92 11.99 3.34
CA LYS A 149 -5.64 11.07 4.22
C LYS A 149 -7.15 11.08 3.94
N LEU A 150 -7.52 10.92 2.68
CA LEU A 150 -8.91 10.93 2.23
C LEU A 150 -9.62 9.58 2.49
N ARG A 151 -8.86 8.52 2.75
CA ARG A 151 -9.36 7.21 3.17
C ARG A 151 -8.99 6.92 4.62
N SER A 152 -9.86 6.20 5.31
CA SER A 152 -9.63 5.79 6.69
C SER A 152 -8.63 4.63 6.76
N MET A 153 -7.77 4.67 7.78
CA MET A 153 -6.83 3.61 8.12
C MET A 153 -6.58 3.67 9.63
N VAL A 154 -6.72 2.52 10.27
CA VAL A 154 -6.53 2.31 11.70
C VAL A 154 -5.52 1.19 11.87
N ILE A 155 -4.57 1.41 12.78
CA ILE A 155 -3.58 0.42 13.19
C ILE A 155 -3.83 0.09 14.65
N GLY A 156 -3.84 -1.20 14.97
CA GLY A 156 -3.90 -1.73 16.32
C GLY A 156 -2.69 -2.61 16.59
N GLU A 157 -2.15 -2.56 17.81
CA GLU A 157 -1.09 -3.44 18.29
C GLU A 157 -1.59 -4.20 19.53
N LYS A 158 -1.29 -5.50 19.58
CA LYS A 158 -1.47 -6.35 20.74
C LYS A 158 -0.34 -7.36 20.80
N ASP A 159 0.45 -7.35 21.87
CA ASP A 159 1.60 -8.24 22.03
C ASP A 159 2.53 -8.18 20.78
N ASP A 160 2.69 -9.28 20.04
CA ASP A 160 3.48 -9.39 18.80
C ASP A 160 2.65 -9.24 17.51
N MET A 161 1.35 -8.97 17.63
CA MET A 161 0.41 -8.86 16.52
C MET A 161 0.11 -7.40 16.16
N VAL A 162 0.13 -7.12 14.85
CA VAL A 162 -0.30 -5.83 14.31
C VAL A 162 -1.50 -6.01 13.38
N TYR A 163 -2.53 -5.21 13.62
CA TYR A 163 -3.77 -5.20 12.88
C TYR A 163 -3.88 -3.91 12.07
N MET A 164 -4.31 -4.00 10.82
CA MET A 164 -4.48 -2.86 9.93
C MET A 164 -5.84 -2.95 9.24
N ALA A 165 -6.69 -1.95 9.41
CA ALA A 165 -8.05 -1.96 8.86
C ALA A 165 -8.54 -0.57 8.47
N SER A 166 -9.57 -0.52 7.62
CA SER A 166 -10.28 0.73 7.30
C SER A 166 -11.03 1.29 8.52
N GLU A 167 -11.47 0.42 9.44
CA GLU A 167 -12.26 0.78 10.62
C GLU A 167 -11.80 0.00 11.85
N GLU A 168 -11.85 0.64 13.02
CA GLU A 168 -11.49 0.03 14.31
C GLU A 168 -12.38 -1.16 14.67
N CYS A 169 -13.66 -1.12 14.32
CA CYS A 169 -14.61 -2.19 14.63
C CYS A 169 -14.16 -3.54 14.05
N ALA A 170 -13.54 -3.55 12.87
CA ALA A 170 -13.04 -4.76 12.23
C ALA A 170 -11.88 -5.38 13.02
N ILE A 171 -11.02 -4.55 13.61
CA ILE A 171 -9.93 -5.01 14.48
C ILE A 171 -10.53 -5.58 15.77
N ARG A 172 -11.46 -4.85 16.40
CA ARG A 172 -12.06 -5.26 17.68
C ARG A 172 -12.91 -6.53 17.64
N VAL A 173 -13.40 -6.91 16.46
CA VAL A 173 -14.07 -8.21 16.26
C VAL A 173 -13.07 -9.37 16.42
N ILE A 174 -11.81 -9.16 16.05
CA ILE A 174 -10.75 -10.17 16.13
C ILE A 174 -10.02 -10.08 17.47
N GLU A 175 -9.60 -8.87 17.86
CA GLU A 175 -8.88 -8.58 19.10
C GLU A 175 -9.60 -7.46 19.87
N PRO A 176 -10.45 -7.79 20.86
CA PRO A 176 -11.22 -6.80 21.62
C PRO A 176 -10.34 -5.84 22.44
N GLU A 177 -9.20 -6.29 22.95
CA GLU A 177 -8.34 -5.56 23.88
C GLU A 177 -6.95 -5.28 23.29
N LEU A 178 -6.81 -4.11 22.67
CA LEU A 178 -5.56 -3.63 22.08
C LEU A 178 -4.71 -2.87 23.11
N ASP A 179 -3.39 -3.04 23.03
CA ASP A 179 -2.44 -2.26 23.84
C ASP A 179 -2.31 -0.83 23.29
N LYS A 180 -2.43 -0.67 21.97
CA LYS A 180 -2.35 0.61 21.29
C LYS A 180 -3.24 0.64 20.06
N ILE A 181 -3.85 1.80 19.82
CA ILE A 181 -4.67 2.05 18.62
C ILE A 181 -4.46 3.49 18.14
N TRP A 182 -4.24 3.67 16.84
CA TRP A 182 -4.03 4.98 16.24
C TRP A 182 -4.31 4.97 14.74
N SER A 183 -4.32 6.16 14.14
CA SER A 183 -4.42 6.32 12.69
C SER A 183 -3.19 7.09 12.17
N PRO A 184 -2.41 6.53 11.23
CA PRO A 184 -1.22 7.19 10.69
C PRO A 184 -1.57 8.50 9.96
N LYS A 185 -0.61 9.43 9.82
CA LYS A 185 -0.84 10.66 9.05
C LYS A 185 -0.91 10.35 7.55
N GLY A 186 -1.43 11.28 6.77
CA GLY A 186 -1.46 11.13 5.31
C GLY A 186 -0.05 11.00 4.75
N GLY A 187 0.18 10.01 3.88
CA GLY A 187 1.49 9.72 3.28
C GLY A 187 2.53 9.13 4.23
N GLU A 188 2.19 8.84 5.49
CA GLU A 188 3.08 8.21 6.45
C GLU A 188 2.94 6.68 6.36
N PRO A 189 3.98 5.94 5.93
CA PRO A 189 3.92 4.48 5.89
C PRO A 189 4.06 3.89 7.29
N VAL A 190 3.27 2.85 7.57
CA VAL A 190 3.46 1.97 8.74
C VAL A 190 4.00 0.65 8.20
N ILE A 191 5.26 0.34 8.49
CA ILE A 191 5.94 -0.88 8.02
C ILE A 191 6.19 -1.77 9.24
N VAL A 192 5.70 -2.99 9.18
CA VAL A 192 5.88 -4.02 10.21
C VAL A 192 6.65 -5.17 9.60
N THR A 193 7.64 -5.68 10.32
CA THR A 193 8.49 -6.80 9.90
C THR A 193 8.55 -7.84 11.00
N LEU A 194 8.76 -9.10 10.62
CA LEU A 194 9.09 -10.16 11.57
C LEU A 194 10.45 -9.89 12.22
N GLU A 195 10.62 -10.24 13.51
CA GLU A 195 11.84 -9.97 14.28
C GLU A 195 13.08 -10.63 13.67
N GLU A 196 12.94 -11.81 13.06
CA GLU A 196 14.06 -12.59 12.50
C GLU A 196 14.23 -12.41 10.98
N GLY A 197 13.41 -11.56 10.33
CA GLY A 197 13.29 -11.53 8.87
C GLY A 197 12.65 -12.81 8.32
N VAL A 198 12.71 -13.03 7.01
CA VAL A 198 12.31 -14.31 6.41
C VAL A 198 13.56 -15.11 6.12
N GLU A 199 13.60 -16.36 6.57
CA GLU A 199 14.60 -17.34 6.14
C GLU A 199 14.55 -17.60 4.62
#